data_AF-A0A7D5NDL8-F1
#
_entry.id   AF-A0A7D5NDL8-F1
#
_cell.length_a   1.000
_cell.length_b   1.000
_cell.length_c   1.000
_cell.angle_alpha   90.00
_cell.angle_beta   90.00
_cell.angle_gamma   90.00
#
_symmetry.space_group_name_H-M   'P 1'
#
loop_
_entity.id
_entity.type
_entity.pdbx_description
1 polymer ?
#
loop_
_entity_poly.entity_id
_entity_poly.type
_entity_poly.pdbx_seq_one_letter_code
_entity_poly.pdbx_strand_id
1 'polypeptide(L)'
;MSELLDRCPACRARLAEAAVCPRCGCDFSLVRQAIGQAARLLEQALCSLAIGDRVAARRQVGASLALHRWRLAEAIRSFLDTAADTDPTASGPAQPPGLLAADLQGASDPTSIREEDAYLPA
;
A
#
# COMPACT_ATOMS: atom_id res chain seq x y z
N MET A 1 -6.78 -11.72 11.98
CA MET A 1 -6.38 -13.13 11.86
C MET A 1 -7.68 -13.93 11.90
N SER A 2 -8.08 -14.49 10.76
CA SER A 2 -9.48 -14.90 10.51
C SER A 2 -9.88 -16.17 11.27
N GLU A 3 -10.96 -16.05 12.04
CA GLU A 3 -11.65 -17.07 12.86
C GLU A 3 -12.36 -18.17 12.03
N LEU A 4 -12.15 -18.22 10.71
CA LEU A 4 -13.03 -18.90 9.76
C LEU A 4 -13.05 -20.44 9.92
N LEU A 5 -12.05 -21.02 10.61
CA LEU A 5 -11.93 -22.47 10.82
C LEU A 5 -11.62 -22.87 12.27
N ASP A 6 -12.00 -22.05 13.26
CA ASP A 6 -11.85 -22.45 14.66
C ASP A 6 -12.77 -23.61 15.06
N ARG A 7 -13.87 -23.79 14.33
CA ARG A 7 -14.85 -24.86 14.51
C ARG A 7 -15.18 -25.55 13.19
N CYS A 8 -15.42 -26.86 13.27
CA CYS A 8 -15.81 -27.66 12.13
C CYS A 8 -17.21 -27.23 11.61
N PRO A 9 -17.37 -26.86 10.34
CA PRO A 9 -18.68 -26.48 9.80
C PRO A 9 -19.69 -27.64 9.82
N ALA A 10 -19.24 -28.89 9.69
CA ALA A 10 -20.10 -30.06 9.72
C ALA A 10 -20.62 -30.42 11.13
N CYS A 11 -19.72 -30.57 12.12
CA CYS A 11 -20.09 -31.08 13.46
C CYS A 11 -19.88 -30.10 14.61
N ARG A 12 -19.42 -28.87 14.33
CA ARG A 12 -19.13 -27.79 15.29
C ARG A 12 -18.07 -28.10 16.36
N ALA A 13 -17.38 -29.24 16.26
CA ALA A 13 -16.23 -29.54 17.11
C ALA A 13 -15.12 -28.51 16.90
N ARG A 14 -14.36 -28.20 17.96
CA ARG A 14 -13.22 -27.29 17.87
C ARG A 14 -12.13 -27.93 17.02
N LEU A 15 -11.63 -27.18 16.03
CA LEU A 15 -10.62 -27.65 15.07
C LEU A 15 -9.20 -27.22 15.44
N ALA A 16 -9.04 -26.12 16.18
CA ALA A 16 -7.73 -25.51 16.44
C ALA A 16 -6.90 -25.42 15.13
N GLU A 17 -5.70 -25.98 15.10
CA GLU A 17 -4.85 -26.06 13.90
C GLU A 17 -5.00 -27.37 13.13
N ALA A 18 -5.84 -28.30 13.59
CA ALA A 18 -6.00 -29.61 12.97
C ALA A 18 -6.57 -29.48 11.54
N ALA A 19 -5.95 -30.20 10.61
CA ALA A 19 -6.40 -30.27 9.22
C ALA A 19 -7.61 -31.20 9.06
N VAL A 20 -7.69 -32.25 9.87
CA VAL A 20 -8.83 -33.19 9.90
C VAL A 20 -9.58 -33.02 11.21
N CYS A 21 -10.91 -32.98 11.15
CA CYS A 21 -11.73 -32.88 12.36
C CYS A 21 -11.65 -34.17 13.19
N PRO A 22 -11.26 -34.09 14.49
CA PRO A 22 -11.12 -35.27 15.34
C PRO A 22 -12.46 -35.96 15.65
N ARG A 23 -13.59 -35.28 15.47
CA ARG A 23 -14.93 -35.82 15.78
C ARG A 23 -15.61 -36.48 14.59
N CYS A 24 -15.52 -35.87 13.41
CA CYS A 24 -16.29 -36.32 12.25
C CYS A 24 -15.41 -36.76 11.07
N GLY A 25 -14.09 -36.58 11.14
CA GLY A 25 -13.17 -37.00 10.08
C GLY A 25 -13.20 -36.12 8.82
N CYS A 26 -13.98 -35.04 8.77
CA CYS A 26 -13.92 -34.10 7.64
C CYS A 26 -12.50 -33.51 7.50
N ASP A 27 -12.00 -33.53 6.27
CA ASP A 27 -10.68 -33.00 5.91
C ASP A 27 -10.79 -31.56 5.38
N PHE A 28 -10.02 -30.66 6.00
CA PHE A 28 -9.90 -29.24 5.67
C PHE A 28 -8.49 -28.87 5.21
N SER A 29 -7.62 -29.85 4.95
CA SER A 29 -6.22 -29.64 4.53
C SER A 29 -6.12 -28.70 3.35
N LEU A 30 -6.93 -28.93 2.30
CA LEU A 30 -6.94 -28.10 1.09
C LEU A 30 -7.38 -26.66 1.37
N VAL A 31 -8.41 -26.48 2.20
CA VAL A 31 -8.91 -25.13 2.55
C VAL A 31 -7.84 -24.37 3.35
N ARG A 32 -7.20 -25.02 4.32
CA ARG A 32 -6.09 -24.42 5.08
C ARG A 32 -4.91 -24.06 4.19
N GLN A 33 -4.54 -24.94 3.25
CA GLN A 33 -3.49 -24.67 2.28
C GLN A 33 -3.83 -23.45 1.40
N ALA A 34 -5.07 -23.36 0.91
CA ALA A 34 -5.54 -22.22 0.13
C ALA A 34 -5.48 -20.91 0.92
N ILE A 35 -5.90 -20.90 2.18
CA ILE A 35 -5.80 -19.73 3.07
C ILE A 35 -4.33 -19.32 3.26
N GLY A 36 -3.45 -20.28 3.56
CA GLY A 36 -2.02 -20.02 3.73
C GLY A 36 -1.35 -19.52 2.44
N GLN A 37 -1.75 -20.04 1.29
CA GLN A 37 -1.26 -19.57 -0.01
C GLN A 37 -1.77 -18.16 -0.33
N ALA A 38 -3.04 -17.86 -0.02
CA ALA A 38 -3.59 -16.52 -0.17
C ALA A 38 -2.81 -15.49 0.65
N ALA A 39 -2.42 -15.84 1.89
CA ALA A 39 -1.60 -15.00 2.75
C ALA A 39 -0.22 -14.71 2.14
N ARG A 40 0.50 -15.75 1.70
CA ARG A 40 1.81 -15.60 1.05
C ARG A 40 1.75 -14.75 -0.22
N LEU A 41 0.72 -14.91 -1.04
CA LEU A 41 0.52 -14.10 -2.23
C LEU A 41 0.24 -12.63 -1.88
N LEU A 42 -0.49 -12.36 -0.80
CA LEU A 42 -0.73 -11.01 -0.31
C LEU A 42 0.56 -10.36 0.21
N GLU A 43 1.39 -11.10 0.93
CA GLU A 43 2.72 -10.65 1.37
C GLU A 43 3.60 -10.29 0.16
N GLN A 44 3.64 -11.15 -0.85
CA GLN A 44 4.38 -10.89 -2.08
C GLN A 44 3.87 -9.65 -2.81
N ALA A 45 2.55 -9.44 -2.86
CA ALA A 45 1.96 -8.23 -3.42
C ALA A 45 2.41 -6.96 -2.71
N LEU A 46 2.49 -6.99 -1.38
CA LEU A 46 2.99 -5.86 -0.59
C LEU A 46 4.47 -5.58 -0.90
N CYS A 47 5.29 -6.62 -1.03
CA CYS A 47 6.69 -6.46 -1.45
C CYS A 47 6.82 -5.86 -2.85
N SER A 48 6.07 -6.37 -3.83
CA SER A 48 6.05 -5.83 -5.20
C SER A 48 5.57 -4.37 -5.23
N LEU A 49 4.59 -4.02 -4.39
CA LEU A 49 4.13 -2.65 -4.26
C LEU A 49 5.21 -1.74 -3.67
N ALA A 50 5.94 -2.20 -2.66
CA ALA A 50 7.01 -1.43 -2.01
C ALA A 50 8.16 -1.08 -2.95
N ILE A 51 8.45 -1.95 -3.93
CA ILE A 51 9.46 -1.69 -4.97
C ILE A 51 8.89 -0.98 -6.21
N GLY A 52 7.60 -0.62 -6.20
CA GLY A 52 6.94 0.09 -7.30
C GLY A 52 6.43 -0.78 -8.45
N ASP A 53 6.58 -2.11 -8.38
CA ASP A 53 6.08 -3.04 -9.41
C ASP A 53 4.57 -3.27 -9.26
N ARG A 54 3.80 -2.33 -9.80
CA ARG A 54 2.33 -2.37 -9.80
C ARG A 54 1.75 -3.54 -10.59
N VAL A 55 2.44 -4.01 -11.64
CA VAL A 55 1.97 -5.11 -12.49
C VAL A 55 2.05 -6.43 -11.73
N ALA A 56 3.19 -6.72 -11.09
CA ALA A 56 3.34 -7.90 -10.26
C ALA A 56 2.39 -7.85 -9.05
N ALA A 57 2.29 -6.69 -8.39
CA ALA A 57 1.38 -6.51 -7.26
C ALA A 57 -0.08 -6.81 -7.65
N ARG A 58 -0.56 -6.30 -8.79
CA ARG A 58 -1.92 -6.57 -9.27
C ARG A 58 -2.14 -8.08 -9.51
N ARG A 59 -1.18 -8.76 -10.13
CA ARG A 59 -1.26 -10.22 -10.37
C ARG A 59 -1.32 -11.01 -9.06
N GLN A 60 -0.46 -10.68 -8.10
CA GLN A 60 -0.38 -11.38 -6.81
C GLN A 60 -1.62 -11.13 -5.95
N VAL A 61 -2.13 -9.89 -5.89
CA VAL A 61 -3.40 -9.59 -5.22
C VAL A 61 -4.56 -10.34 -5.87
N GLY A 62 -4.62 -10.35 -7.20
CA GLY A 62 -5.63 -11.12 -7.93
C GLY A 62 -5.62 -12.60 -7.57
N ALA A 63 -4.43 -13.21 -7.52
CA ALA A 63 -4.25 -14.60 -7.14
C ALA A 63 -4.61 -14.86 -5.66
N SER A 64 -4.27 -13.93 -4.75
CA SER A 64 -4.66 -14.02 -3.33
C SER A 64 -6.19 -14.00 -3.18
N LEU A 65 -6.87 -13.06 -3.84
CA LEU A 65 -8.33 -12.91 -3.80
C LEU A 65 -9.08 -14.09 -4.42
N ALA A 66 -8.50 -14.77 -5.39
CA ALA A 66 -9.07 -15.99 -5.97
C ALA A 66 -9.11 -17.15 -4.96
N LEU A 67 -8.21 -17.17 -3.99
CA LEU A 67 -8.12 -18.21 -2.95
C LEU A 67 -8.87 -17.84 -1.68
N HIS A 68 -8.80 -16.59 -1.25
CA HIS A 68 -9.50 -16.10 -0.07
C HIS A 68 -9.77 -14.60 -0.17
N ARG A 69 -10.95 -14.15 0.24
CA ARG A 69 -11.32 -12.74 0.22
C ARG A 69 -10.83 -12.03 1.48
N TRP A 70 -9.68 -11.40 1.39
CA TRP A 70 -9.11 -10.57 2.45
C TRP A 70 -9.50 -9.12 2.20
N ARG A 71 -10.07 -8.44 3.20
CA ARG A 71 -10.42 -7.01 3.08
C ARG A 71 -9.22 -6.15 2.69
N LEU A 72 -8.03 -6.48 3.19
CA LEU A 72 -6.79 -5.81 2.81
C LEU A 72 -6.45 -6.02 1.33
N ALA A 73 -6.58 -7.24 0.82
CA ALA A 73 -6.31 -7.54 -0.59
C ALA A 73 -7.31 -6.80 -1.51
N GLU A 74 -8.58 -6.70 -1.11
CA GLU A 74 -9.58 -5.89 -1.84
C GLU A 74 -9.21 -4.40 -1.87
N ALA A 75 -8.79 -3.85 -0.72
CA ALA A 75 -8.35 -2.45 -0.64
C ALA A 75 -7.12 -2.17 -1.52
N ILE A 76 -6.11 -3.06 -1.51
CA ILE A 76 -4.93 -2.91 -2.36
C ILE A 76 -5.30 -3.00 -3.84
N ARG A 77 -6.21 -3.90 -4.21
CA ARG A 77 -6.69 -3.98 -5.60
C ARG A 77 -7.35 -2.68 -6.03
N SER A 78 -8.25 -2.14 -5.21
CA SER A 78 -8.89 -0.85 -5.46
C SER A 78 -7.86 0.28 -5.63
N PHE A 79 -6.84 0.32 -4.78
CA PHE A 79 -5.75 1.29 -4.88
C PHE A 79 -4.99 1.17 -6.20
N LEU A 80 -4.62 -0.05 -6.59
CA LEU A 80 -3.91 -0.30 -7.85
C LEU A 80 -4.74 0.05 -9.08
N ASP A 81 -6.05 -0.14 -9.02
CA ASP A 81 -6.97 0.16 -10.13
C ASP A 81 -7.16 1.68 -10.30
N THR A 82 -7.30 2.45 -9.21
CA THR A 82 -7.33 3.93 -9.29
C THR A 82 -6.04 4.55 -9.85
N ALA A 83 -4.90 3.89 -9.63
CA ALA A 83 -3.60 4.36 -10.09
C ALA A 83 -3.30 3.98 -11.55
N ALA A 84 -4.14 3.16 -12.20
CA ALA A 84 -4.04 2.83 -13.62
C ALA A 84 -4.87 3.78 -14.49
N ASP A 85 -5.96 4.34 -13.95
CA ASP A 85 -6.81 5.32 -14.65
C ASP A 85 -6.14 6.69 -14.79
N THR A 86 -5.01 6.91 -14.10
CA THR A 86 -4.27 8.18 -14.09
C THR A 86 -3.17 8.27 -15.14
N ASP A 87 -2.96 7.26 -16.01
CA ASP A 87 -1.89 7.37 -17.02
C ASP A 87 -2.05 6.47 -18.27
N PRO A 88 -2.28 7.07 -19.46
CA PRO A 88 -1.85 6.48 -20.72
C PRO A 88 -0.63 7.18 -21.35
N THR A 89 -0.08 8.27 -20.78
CA THR A 89 0.86 9.13 -21.55
C THR A 89 1.96 9.88 -20.79
N ALA A 90 2.18 9.71 -19.49
CA ALA A 90 3.34 10.31 -18.82
C ALA A 90 4.50 9.31 -18.69
N SER A 91 5.10 8.94 -19.82
CA SER A 91 6.52 8.53 -19.82
C SER A 91 7.39 9.77 -19.62
N GLY A 92 7.47 10.25 -18.38
CA GLY A 92 8.48 11.20 -17.91
C GLY A 92 9.49 10.44 -17.03
N PRO A 93 10.80 10.64 -17.19
CA PRO A 93 11.79 9.91 -16.40
C PRO A 93 11.64 10.23 -14.91
N ALA A 94 11.78 9.18 -14.09
CA ALA A 94 11.68 9.20 -12.65
C ALA A 94 12.49 10.35 -12.03
N GLN A 95 11.79 11.33 -11.48
CA GLN A 95 12.37 12.36 -10.63
C GLN A 95 12.23 11.87 -9.17
N PRO A 96 13.34 11.70 -8.42
CA PRO A 96 13.25 11.31 -7.01
C PRO A 96 12.60 12.44 -6.19
N PRO A 97 12.00 12.13 -5.02
CA PRO A 97 11.34 13.12 -4.19
C PRO A 97 12.37 14.13 -3.68
N GLY A 98 12.36 15.31 -4.30
CA GLY A 98 13.12 16.46 -3.87
C GLY A 98 12.63 16.89 -2.49
N LEU A 99 13.56 16.91 -1.54
CA LEU A 99 13.45 17.57 -0.26
C LEU A 99 12.81 18.95 -0.45
N LEU A 100 11.64 19.17 0.16
CA LEU A 100 11.02 20.48 0.26
C LEU A 100 11.98 21.40 1.02
N ALA A 101 12.65 22.28 0.27
CA ALA A 101 13.32 23.46 0.80
C ALA A 101 12.23 24.39 1.34
N ALA A 102 11.99 24.32 2.64
CA ALA A 102 11.20 25.29 3.36
C ALA A 102 12.02 26.59 3.48
N ASP A 103 11.46 27.65 2.89
CA ASP A 103 11.47 29.04 3.35
C ASP A 103 12.77 29.63 3.91
N LEU A 104 13.50 30.33 3.04
CA LEU A 104 14.33 31.47 3.42
C LEU A 104 13.86 32.70 2.64
N GLN A 105 12.72 33.25 3.05
CA GLN A 105 12.34 34.63 2.76
C GLN A 105 12.80 35.50 3.94
N GLY A 106 13.79 36.35 3.73
CA GLY A 106 14.13 37.39 4.70
C GLY A 106 15.42 38.14 4.40
N ALA A 107 15.25 39.44 4.12
CA ALA A 107 16.24 40.51 4.11
C ALA A 107 17.25 40.53 2.93
N SER A 108 17.51 41.62 2.21
CA SER A 108 16.91 42.95 2.02
C SER A 108 17.83 43.64 1.02
N ASP A 109 17.27 44.26 -0.02
CA ASP A 109 17.99 45.11 -0.99
C ASP A 109 18.75 46.25 -0.30
N PRO A 110 20.03 46.50 -0.65
CA PRO A 110 20.66 47.77 -0.33
C PRO A 110 21.21 48.41 -1.60
N THR A 111 20.40 49.11 -2.40
CA THR A 111 20.94 50.07 -3.36
C THR A 111 19.95 51.19 -3.71
N SER A 112 20.01 52.30 -2.99
CA SER A 112 19.78 53.61 -3.59
C SER A 112 20.49 54.67 -2.76
N ILE A 113 21.73 54.94 -3.14
CA ILE A 113 22.42 56.19 -2.84
C ILE A 113 21.72 57.27 -3.68
N ARG A 114 21.30 58.35 -3.04
CA ARG A 114 21.07 59.63 -3.73
C ARG A 114 21.47 60.78 -2.82
N GLU A 115 22.55 61.44 -3.25
CA GLU A 115 23.14 62.65 -2.68
C GLU A 115 22.24 63.88 -2.81
N GLU A 116 22.49 64.83 -1.89
CA GLU A 116 22.33 66.30 -1.95
C GLU A 116 20.88 66.85 -2.13
N ASP A 117 20.45 67.90 -1.43
CA ASP A 117 21.14 69.16 -1.18
C ASP A 117 20.41 70.06 -0.13
N ALA A 118 21.12 71.08 0.36
CA ALA A 118 20.66 72.37 0.94
C ALA A 118 20.27 72.54 2.44
N TYR A 119 21.21 73.09 3.23
CA TYR A 119 21.25 74.47 3.83
C TYR A 119 19.93 75.06 4.42
N LEU A 120 19.77 75.70 5.61
CA LEU A 120 20.57 76.08 6.81
C LEU A 120 19.56 76.62 7.91
N PRO A 121 19.90 77.43 8.95
CA PRO A 121 19.40 77.30 10.32
C PRO A 121 18.54 78.50 10.80
N ALA A 122 18.08 78.45 12.05
CA ALA A 122 17.87 79.64 12.91
C ALA A 122 17.89 79.20 14.38
#